data_AF-A0A9E4ZNB7-F1
#
_entry.id   AF-A0A9E4ZNB7-F1
#
_cell.length_a   1.000
_cell.length_b   1.000
_cell.length_c   1.000
_cell.angle_alpha   90.00
_cell.angle_beta   90.00
_cell.angle_gamma   90.00
#
_symmetry.space_group_name_H-M   'P 1'
#
loop_
_entity.id
_entity.type
_entity.pdbx_description
1 polymer ?
#
loop_
_entity_poly.entity_id
_entity_poly.type
_entity_poly.pdbx_seq_one_letter_code
_entity_poly.pdbx_strand_id
1 'polypeptide(L)'
;MRIAIPSVILLRKNDYTLTIAVIPPIITEKNADKESKAFIESFRETMRIEESCKSVSDEFCYTILFGGVNLFKNGKILRRFEVNGYVEVLEEKVDKEFDVMSFIRAVESNELNEKCYSFNDRSICFHGKKCSNCKWIDNIGLRVLVD
;
A
#
# COMPACT_ATOMS: atom_id res chain seq x y z
N MET A 1 24.48 -5.36 2.69
CA MET A 1 23.22 -4.97 2.04
C MET A 1 22.07 -5.03 3.04
N ARG A 2 21.31 -3.93 3.17
CA ARG A 2 20.09 -3.88 4.00
C ARG A 2 18.90 -3.66 3.08
N ILE A 3 17.84 -4.41 3.31
CA ILE A 3 16.59 -4.31 2.55
C ILE A 3 15.52 -3.75 3.48
N ALA A 4 14.76 -2.77 2.97
CA ALA A 4 13.64 -2.20 3.67
C ALA A 4 12.46 -1.99 2.71
N ILE A 5 11.25 -2.29 3.16
CA ILE A 5 10.00 -2.16 2.39
C ILE A 5 8.96 -1.39 3.20
N PRO A 6 7.95 -0.77 2.58
CA PRO A 6 6.83 -0.19 3.30
C PRO A 6 5.96 -1.27 3.96
N SER A 7 5.15 -0.87 4.94
CA SER A 7 3.99 -1.67 5.32
C SER A 7 2.92 -1.56 4.23
N VAL A 8 2.07 -2.58 4.06
CA VAL A 8 0.98 -2.54 3.08
C VAL A 8 -0.37 -2.58 3.78
N ILE A 9 -1.21 -1.59 3.50
CA ILE A 9 -2.64 -1.64 3.81
C ILE A 9 -3.33 -2.25 2.58
N LEU A 10 -4.08 -3.32 2.77
CA LEU A 10 -4.86 -3.97 1.72
C LEU A 10 -6.35 -3.83 2.02
N LEU A 11 -7.12 -3.39 1.02
CA LEU A 11 -8.56 -3.13 1.12
C LEU A 11 -9.26 -3.75 -0.09
N ARG A 12 -10.37 -4.45 0.13
CA ARG A 12 -11.12 -5.13 -0.94
C ARG A 12 -12.55 -4.61 -1.02
N LYS A 13 -13.05 -4.45 -2.25
CA LYS A 13 -14.44 -4.16 -2.55
C LYS A 13 -14.79 -4.77 -3.90
N ASN A 14 -15.72 -5.72 -3.91
CA ASN A 14 -16.10 -6.48 -5.11
C ASN A 14 -14.86 -7.10 -5.80
N ASP A 15 -14.67 -6.83 -7.09
CA ASP A 15 -13.55 -7.26 -7.92
C ASP A 15 -12.32 -6.33 -7.85
N TYR A 16 -12.35 -5.31 -7.00
CA TYR A 16 -11.26 -4.35 -6.83
C TYR A 16 -10.51 -4.55 -5.52
N THR A 17 -9.19 -4.40 -5.61
CA THR A 17 -8.29 -4.33 -4.46
C THR A 17 -7.57 -2.98 -4.50
N LEU A 18 -7.62 -2.23 -3.40
CA LEU A 18 -6.78 -1.06 -3.18
C LEU A 18 -5.69 -1.45 -2.20
N THR A 19 -4.43 -1.28 -2.60
CA THR A 19 -3.29 -1.40 -1.70
C THR A 19 -2.60 -0.06 -1.52
N ILE A 20 -2.06 0.17 -0.32
CA ILE A 20 -1.40 1.43 0.01
C ILE A 20 -0.11 1.10 0.73
N ALA A 21 1.01 1.49 0.14
CA ALA A 21 2.30 1.45 0.80
C ALA A 21 2.38 2.58 1.82
N VAL A 22 2.72 2.26 3.07
CA VAL A 22 2.73 3.23 4.17
C VAL A 22 3.93 3.08 5.11
N ILE A 23 4.31 4.22 5.72
CA ILE A 23 5.26 4.31 6.82
C ILE A 23 4.73 5.30 7.88
N PRO A 24 4.99 5.11 9.17
CA PRO A 24 5.64 3.96 9.81
C PRO A 24 4.71 2.72 9.99
N PRO A 25 5.29 1.54 10.28
CA PRO A 25 6.72 1.26 10.31
C PRO A 25 7.28 1.04 8.91
N ILE A 26 8.57 1.34 8.75
CA ILE A 26 9.36 0.74 7.68
C ILE A 26 9.68 -0.70 8.09
N ILE A 27 9.48 -1.64 7.17
CA ILE A 27 9.64 -3.06 7.41
C ILE A 27 11.04 -3.50 6.98
N THR A 28 11.69 -4.23 7.86
CA THR A 28 13.02 -4.83 7.71
C THR A 28 12.94 -6.25 8.23
N GLU A 29 13.97 -7.08 8.00
CA GLU A 29 14.01 -8.44 8.54
C GLU A 29 13.78 -8.54 10.06
N LYS A 30 14.11 -7.48 10.82
CA LYS A 30 13.96 -7.44 12.29
C LYS A 30 12.52 -7.31 12.78
N ASN A 31 11.65 -6.68 11.99
CA ASN A 31 10.26 -6.38 12.35
C ASN A 31 9.24 -6.85 11.30
N ALA A 32 9.70 -7.62 10.32
CA ALA A 32 8.87 -8.18 9.28
C ALA A 32 7.93 -9.24 9.84
N ASP A 33 6.68 -9.20 9.39
CA ASP A 33 5.77 -10.34 9.48
C ASP A 33 6.24 -11.48 8.56
N LYS A 34 5.53 -12.60 8.59
CA LYS A 34 5.89 -13.81 7.84
C LYS A 34 5.98 -13.56 6.32
N GLU A 35 5.04 -12.81 5.75
CA GLU A 35 4.96 -12.56 4.30
C GLU A 35 6.10 -11.62 3.86
N SER A 36 6.28 -10.51 4.57
CA SER A 36 7.36 -9.55 4.34
C SER A 36 8.73 -10.19 4.51
N LYS A 37 8.89 -11.05 5.51
CA LYS A 37 10.15 -11.73 5.81
C LYS A 37 10.52 -12.70 4.69
N ALA A 38 9.57 -13.48 4.19
CA ALA A 38 9.79 -14.40 3.07
C ALA A 38 10.28 -13.65 1.82
N PHE A 39 9.68 -12.51 1.49
CA PHE A 39 10.15 -11.67 0.39
C PHE A 39 11.57 -11.14 0.63
N ILE A 40 11.83 -10.55 1.81
CA ILE A 40 13.12 -9.93 2.14
C ILE A 40 14.26 -10.97 2.11
N GLU A 41 14.05 -12.15 2.70
CA GLU A 41 15.04 -13.22 2.74
C GLU A 41 15.32 -13.74 1.32
N SER A 42 14.29 -14.05 0.54
CA SER A 42 14.44 -14.48 -0.86
C SER A 42 15.17 -13.43 -1.70
N PHE A 43 14.81 -12.15 -1.55
CA PHE A 43 15.41 -11.08 -2.34
C PHE A 43 16.87 -10.86 -1.97
N ARG A 44 17.21 -10.99 -0.68
CA ARG A 44 18.59 -10.91 -0.20
C ARG A 44 19.48 -12.00 -0.80
N GLU A 45 18.97 -13.21 -0.91
CA GLU A 45 19.73 -14.38 -1.36
C GLU A 45 19.86 -14.41 -2.88
N THR A 46 18.81 -14.03 -3.60
CA THR A 46 18.72 -14.21 -5.06
C THR A 46 18.99 -12.93 -5.84
N MET A 47 18.73 -11.76 -5.25
CA MET A 47 18.66 -10.47 -5.94
C MET A 47 17.69 -10.46 -7.13
N ARG A 48 16.70 -11.36 -7.15
CA ARG A 48 15.75 -11.55 -8.26
C ARG A 48 14.34 -11.28 -7.81
N ILE A 49 13.76 -10.18 -8.31
CA ILE A 49 12.40 -9.75 -7.96
C ILE A 49 11.38 -10.83 -8.31
N GLU A 50 11.49 -11.44 -9.50
CA GLU A 50 10.55 -12.46 -9.98
C GLU A 50 10.56 -13.72 -9.10
N GLU A 51 11.70 -14.04 -8.49
CA GLU A 51 11.83 -15.19 -7.60
C GLU A 51 11.22 -14.87 -6.23
N SER A 52 11.53 -13.68 -5.69
CA SER A 52 11.02 -13.24 -4.40
C SER A 52 9.52 -13.01 -4.38
N CYS A 53 8.94 -12.49 -5.47
CA CYS A 53 7.50 -12.30 -5.58
C CYS A 53 6.70 -13.61 -5.55
N LYS A 54 7.29 -14.78 -5.88
CA LYS A 54 6.57 -16.07 -5.83
C LYS A 54 6.12 -16.46 -4.42
N SER A 55 6.72 -15.85 -3.40
CA SER A 55 6.46 -16.15 -1.99
C SER A 55 5.30 -15.32 -1.39
N VAL A 56 4.75 -14.36 -2.12
CA VAL A 56 3.76 -13.39 -1.65
C VAL A 56 2.67 -13.18 -2.71
N SER A 57 1.59 -12.49 -2.37
CA SER A 57 0.57 -12.12 -3.38
C SER A 57 1.10 -11.09 -4.40
N ASP A 58 0.60 -11.12 -5.64
CA ASP A 58 1.01 -10.18 -6.69
C ASP A 58 0.73 -8.72 -6.28
N GLU A 59 -0.42 -8.45 -5.67
CA GLU A 59 -0.77 -7.10 -5.21
C GLU A 59 0.15 -6.63 -4.09
N PHE A 60 0.51 -7.51 -3.15
CA PHE A 60 1.48 -7.20 -2.11
C PHE A 60 2.86 -6.94 -2.72
N CYS A 61 3.36 -7.84 -3.58
CA CYS A 61 4.69 -7.69 -4.19
C CYS A 61 4.80 -6.37 -4.97
N TYR A 62 3.82 -6.09 -5.83
CA TYR A 62 3.80 -4.85 -6.60
C TYR A 62 3.84 -3.61 -5.68
N THR A 63 3.08 -3.64 -4.60
CA THR A 63 3.00 -2.51 -3.66
C THR A 63 4.29 -2.28 -2.90
N ILE A 64 4.94 -3.35 -2.41
CA ILE A 64 6.21 -3.20 -1.69
C ILE A 64 7.35 -2.80 -2.63
N LEU A 65 7.29 -3.16 -3.91
CA LEU A 65 8.30 -2.80 -4.90
C LEU A 65 8.20 -1.33 -5.31
N PHE A 66 6.99 -0.88 -5.67
CA PHE A 66 6.79 0.43 -6.31
C PHE A 66 6.20 1.51 -5.39
N GLY A 67 5.74 1.14 -4.20
CA GLY A 67 5.08 2.05 -3.29
C GLY A 67 3.75 2.60 -3.84
N GLY A 68 3.32 3.70 -3.25
CA GLY A 68 2.14 4.49 -3.64
C GLY A 68 0.81 3.85 -3.26
N VAL A 69 -0.25 4.36 -3.89
CA VAL A 69 -1.60 3.80 -3.82
C VAL A 69 -1.85 3.04 -5.12
N ASN A 70 -2.18 1.76 -5.03
CA ASN A 70 -2.32 0.89 -6.19
C ASN A 70 -3.72 0.30 -6.24
N LEU A 71 -4.38 0.45 -7.39
CA LEU A 71 -5.70 -0.08 -7.65
C LEU A 71 -5.58 -1.27 -8.59
N PHE A 72 -6.12 -2.41 -8.18
CA PHE A 72 -6.17 -3.65 -8.94
C PHE A 72 -7.60 -4.02 -9.26
N LYS A 73 -7.79 -4.73 -10.38
CA LYS A 73 -9.05 -5.37 -10.76
C LYS A 73 -8.78 -6.83 -11.08
N ASN A 74 -9.43 -7.76 -10.37
CA ASN A 74 -9.20 -9.19 -10.50
C ASN A 74 -7.71 -9.57 -10.42
N GLY A 75 -6.99 -9.03 -9.44
CA GLY A 75 -5.56 -9.27 -9.21
C GLY A 75 -4.60 -8.56 -10.19
N LYS A 76 -5.10 -7.90 -11.24
CA LYS A 76 -4.27 -7.18 -12.21
C LYS A 76 -4.20 -5.70 -11.87
N ILE A 77 -3.00 -5.13 -11.91
CA ILE A 77 -2.80 -3.69 -11.72
C ILE A 77 -3.62 -2.92 -12.76
N LEU A 78 -4.52 -2.07 -12.28
CA LEU A 78 -5.26 -1.14 -13.12
C LEU A 78 -4.53 0.19 -13.17
N ARG A 79 -4.06 0.69 -12.02
CA ARG A 79 -3.34 1.96 -11.92
C ARG A 79 -2.56 2.10 -10.62
N ARG A 80 -1.38 2.72 -10.71
CA ARG A 80 -0.63 3.27 -9.56
C ARG A 80 -0.80 4.77 -9.50
N PHE A 81 -0.97 5.30 -8.29
CA PHE A 81 -1.05 6.72 -8.00
C PHE A 81 0.05 7.13 -7.05
N GLU A 82 0.71 8.23 -7.36
CA GLU A 82 1.60 8.93 -6.42
C GLU A 82 0.78 9.93 -5.64
N VAL A 83 0.50 9.58 -4.39
CA VAL A 83 -0.32 10.41 -3.51
C VAL A 83 0.58 10.98 -2.42
N ASN A 84 0.57 12.30 -2.29
CA ASN A 84 1.27 12.98 -1.22
C ASN A 84 0.32 13.18 -0.03
N GLY A 85 0.71 12.69 1.14
CA GLY A 85 -0.10 12.80 2.36
C GLY A 85 -0.11 11.52 3.18
N TYR A 86 -1.17 11.38 3.97
CA TYR A 86 -1.32 10.34 4.96
C TYR A 86 -2.63 9.58 4.78
N VAL A 87 -2.68 8.40 5.36
CA VAL A 87 -3.90 7.59 5.48
C VAL A 87 -4.15 7.15 6.91
N GLU A 88 -5.41 7.10 7.27
CA GLU A 88 -5.89 6.56 8.53
C GLU A 88 -6.86 5.41 8.23
N VAL A 89 -6.65 4.27 8.89
CA VAL A 89 -7.55 3.13 8.83
C VAL A 89 -8.54 3.26 9.98
N LEU A 90 -9.83 3.25 9.67
CA LEU A 90 -10.90 3.24 10.66
C LEU A 90 -11.58 1.86 10.63
N GLU A 91 -11.70 1.22 11.79
CA GLU A 91 -12.39 -0.07 11.91
C GLU A 91 -13.90 0.07 11.63
N GLU A 92 -14.46 1.26 11.83
CA GLU A 92 -15.86 1.56 11.55
C GLU A 92 -16.07 1.96 10.08
N LYS A 93 -17.26 1.64 9.56
CA LYS A 93 -17.69 2.06 8.22
C LYS A 93 -18.14 3.52 8.24
N VAL A 94 -17.61 4.32 7.32
CA VAL A 94 -18.15 5.64 7.00
C VAL A 94 -19.30 5.52 6.00
N ASP A 95 -20.15 6.55 5.90
CA ASP A 95 -21.32 6.52 5.00
C ASP A 95 -20.96 6.39 3.52
N LYS A 96 -19.75 6.81 3.14
CA LYS A 96 -19.32 6.82 1.74
C LYS A 96 -18.67 5.48 1.34
N GLU A 97 -19.44 4.65 0.65
CA GLU A 97 -18.94 3.43 0.01
C GLU A 97 -17.85 3.70 -1.02
N PHE A 98 -16.87 2.79 -1.12
CA PHE A 98 -15.82 2.88 -2.12
C PHE A 98 -16.38 2.70 -3.53
N ASP A 99 -16.32 3.78 -4.31
CA ASP A 99 -16.57 3.80 -5.75
C ASP A 99 -15.27 4.13 -6.49
N VAL A 100 -14.89 3.26 -7.42
CA VAL A 100 -13.62 3.33 -8.14
C VAL A 100 -13.51 4.60 -8.98
N MET A 101 -14.58 4.99 -9.67
CA MET A 101 -14.56 6.17 -10.55
C MET A 101 -14.47 7.46 -9.75
N SER A 102 -15.22 7.56 -8.65
CA SER A 102 -15.17 8.67 -7.69
C SER A 102 -13.79 8.77 -7.05
N PHE A 103 -13.18 7.64 -6.68
CA PHE A 103 -11.82 7.61 -6.16
C PHE A 103 -10.80 8.12 -7.19
N ILE A 104 -10.81 7.57 -8.41
CA ILE A 104 -9.87 7.99 -9.47
C ILE A 104 -9.98 9.49 -9.73
N ARG A 105 -11.20 10.02 -9.88
CA ARG A 105 -11.42 11.47 -10.08
C ARG A 105 -10.89 12.29 -8.91
N ALA A 106 -11.11 11.85 -7.68
CA ALA A 106 -10.60 12.55 -6.51
C ALA A 106 -9.07 12.62 -6.49
N VAL A 107 -8.39 11.54 -6.90
CA VAL A 107 -6.92 11.52 -7.01
C VAL A 107 -6.45 12.47 -8.12
N GLU A 108 -7.04 12.37 -9.32
CA GLU A 108 -6.63 13.15 -10.49
C GLU A 108 -6.87 14.66 -10.33
N SER A 109 -7.97 15.03 -9.67
CA SER A 109 -8.30 16.42 -9.36
C SER A 109 -7.59 16.96 -8.12
N ASN A 110 -6.71 16.17 -7.49
CA ASN A 110 -6.02 16.51 -6.23
C ASN A 110 -7.00 16.88 -5.08
N GLU A 111 -8.16 16.25 -5.06
CA GLU A 111 -9.21 16.44 -4.06
C GLU A 111 -9.32 15.24 -3.12
N LEU A 112 -8.30 14.38 -3.06
CA LEU A 112 -8.33 13.20 -2.21
C LEU A 112 -8.26 13.57 -0.71
N ASN A 113 -7.72 14.75 -0.40
CA ASN A 113 -7.58 15.23 0.97
C ASN A 113 -8.94 15.29 1.70
N GLU A 114 -8.98 14.80 2.94
CA GLU A 114 -10.14 14.69 3.83
C GLU A 114 -11.27 13.80 3.27
N LYS A 115 -10.99 12.95 2.27
CA LYS A 115 -11.96 11.98 1.76
C LYS A 115 -11.77 10.63 2.44
N CYS A 116 -12.90 10.04 2.85
CA CYS A 116 -12.97 8.70 3.39
C CYS A 116 -13.77 7.77 2.47
N TYR A 117 -13.40 6.49 2.47
CA TYR A 117 -14.06 5.45 1.69
C TYR A 117 -14.20 4.17 2.52
N SER A 118 -15.40 3.61 2.53
CA SER A 118 -15.72 2.32 3.15
C SER A 118 -15.44 1.16 2.20
N PHE A 119 -14.73 0.16 2.70
CA PHE A 119 -14.50 -1.13 2.03
C PHE A 119 -15.29 -2.23 2.74
N ASN A 120 -15.06 -3.49 2.35
CA ASN A 120 -15.77 -4.63 2.94
C ASN A 120 -15.60 -4.69 4.47
N ASP A 121 -14.37 -4.51 4.95
CA ASP A 121 -14.01 -4.84 6.33
C ASP A 121 -13.74 -3.60 7.20
N ARG A 122 -13.42 -2.46 6.57
CA ARG A 122 -12.95 -1.23 7.26
C ARG A 122 -13.03 -0.02 6.33
N SER A 123 -12.81 1.18 6.86
CA SER A 123 -12.70 2.40 6.07
C SER A 123 -11.26 2.91 6.00
N ILE A 124 -10.99 3.73 4.99
CA ILE A 124 -9.74 4.48 4.86
C ILE A 124 -10.06 5.96 4.67
N CYS A 125 -9.36 6.83 5.39
CA CYS A 125 -9.42 8.28 5.24
C CYS A 125 -8.07 8.81 4.76
N PHE A 126 -8.09 9.71 3.79
CA PHE A 126 -6.90 10.37 3.27
C PHE A 126 -6.78 11.77 3.86
N HIS A 127 -5.55 12.14 4.24
CA HIS A 127 -5.25 13.38 4.94
C HIS A 127 -4.04 14.06 4.31
N GLY A 128 -4.11 15.36 4.05
CA GLY A 128 -3.03 16.16 3.50
C GLY A 128 -2.02 16.58 4.59
N LYS A 129 -2.42 16.49 5.86
CA LYS A 129 -1.59 16.78 7.03
C LYS A 129 -1.53 15.57 7.95
N LYS A 130 -0.48 15.50 8.76
CA LYS A 130 -0.29 14.42 9.73
C LYS A 130 -1.38 14.48 10.80
N CYS A 131 -2.06 13.35 11.03
CA CYS A 131 -2.93 13.13 12.19
C CYS A 131 -2.31 12.14 13.18
N SER A 132 -2.93 11.94 14.35
CA SER A 132 -2.41 11.10 15.44
C SER A 132 -2.21 9.64 15.05
N ASN A 133 -3.15 9.07 14.31
CA ASN A 133 -3.15 7.65 13.91
C ASN A 133 -2.84 7.44 12.42
N CYS A 134 -2.39 8.50 11.75
CA CYS A 134 -2.13 8.52 10.33
C CYS A 134 -0.75 7.92 9.99
N LYS A 135 -0.68 7.19 8.89
CA LYS A 135 0.56 6.73 8.27
C LYS A 135 0.81 7.49 6.96
N TRP A 136 2.04 7.91 6.74
CA TRP A 136 2.47 8.54 5.49
C TRP A 136 2.40 7.55 4.34
N ILE A 137 1.92 7.99 3.18
CA ILE A 137 1.90 7.21 1.95
C ILE A 137 3.32 7.17 1.37
N ASP A 138 3.89 5.98 1.30
CA ASP A 138 5.23 5.78 0.78
C ASP A 138 5.21 5.56 -0.73
N ASN A 139 5.56 6.58 -1.52
CA ASN A 139 5.65 6.49 -2.98
C ASN A 139 6.95 5.83 -3.50
N ILE A 140 7.84 5.35 -2.62
CA ILE A 140 9.15 4.79 -3.01
C ILE A 140 9.09 3.27 -3.15
N GLY A 141 8.56 2.56 -2.15
CA GLY A 141 8.57 1.09 -2.15
C GLY A 141 9.91 0.51 -1.69
N LEU A 142 10.47 -0.43 -2.44
CA LEU A 142 11.63 -1.22 -2.04
C LEU A 142 12.88 -0.34 -1.95
N ARG A 143 13.60 -0.46 -0.84
CA ARG A 143 14.88 0.22 -0.60
C ARG A 143 15.97 -0.81 -0.39
N VAL A 144 17.02 -0.71 -1.19
CA VAL A 144 18.24 -1.51 -1.06
C VAL A 144 19.38 -0.57 -0.69
N LEU A 145 19.89 -0.73 0.52
CA LEU A 145 21.05 0.02 1.00
C LEU A 145 22.27 -0.90 0.86
N VAL A 146 23.17 -0.52 -0.05
CA VAL A 146 24.45 -1.20 -0.27
C VAL A 146 25.50 -0.40 0.50
N ASP A 147 26.09 -1.06 1.49
CA ASP A 147 27.27 -0.58 2.22
C ASP A 147 28.52 -1.18 1.55
#